data_AF-A0A7K4BGN0-F1
#
_entry.id   AF-A0A7K4BGN0-F1
#
_cell.length_a   1.000
_cell.length_b   1.000
_cell.length_c   1.000
_cell.angle_alpha   90.00
_cell.angle_beta   90.00
_cell.angle_gamma   90.00
#
_symmetry.space_group_name_H-M   'P 1'
#
loop_
_entity.id
_entity.type
_entity.pdbx_description
1 polymer ?
#
loop_
_entity_poly.entity_id
_entity_poly.type
_entity_poly.pdbx_seq_one_letter_code
_entity_poly.pdbx_strand_id
1 'polypeptide(L)'
;MVIEGKLRELKEQINKIVPRGITISDVEFEGPELVIYTDDPKQFADQADLIKILARDLRKRIVVRPNILEDPERAAVEIRAVVPDNAGISDLFFDPETGEVLIEAEKPGVV
;
A
#
# COMPACT_ATOMS: atom_id res chain seq x y z
N MET A 1 -7.63 15.04 20.40
CA MET A 1 -8.84 14.51 21.08
C MET A 1 -10.00 14.16 20.13
N VAL A 2 -10.63 15.07 19.37
CA VAL A 2 -11.78 14.70 18.50
C VAL A 2 -11.36 13.87 17.28
N ILE A 3 -10.22 14.18 16.67
CA ILE A 3 -9.71 13.47 15.48
C ILE A 3 -9.26 12.05 15.84
N GLU A 4 -8.47 11.88 16.91
CA GLU A 4 -8.02 10.56 17.39
C GLU A 4 -9.18 9.63 17.70
N GLY A 5 -10.26 10.14 18.32
CA GLY A 5 -11.46 9.35 18.56
C GLY A 5 -12.09 8.84 17.27
N LYS A 6 -12.15 9.68 16.24
CA LYS A 6 -12.68 9.33 14.93
C LYS A 6 -11.80 8.34 14.16
N LEU A 7 -10.47 8.49 14.24
CA LEU A 7 -9.53 7.54 13.66
C LEU A 7 -9.64 6.17 14.33
N ARG A 8 -9.80 6.14 15.66
CA ARG A 8 -10.04 4.89 16.39
C ARG A 8 -11.34 4.22 15.95
N GLU A 9 -12.44 4.97 15.81
CA GLU A 9 -13.70 4.43 15.29
C GLU A 9 -13.56 3.86 13.88
N LEU A 10 -12.83 4.57 12.99
CA LEU A 10 -12.55 4.10 11.63
C LEU A 10 -11.72 2.82 11.65
N LYS A 11 -10.67 2.77 12.47
CA LYS A 11 -9.83 1.57 12.64
C LYS A 11 -10.65 0.39 13.14
N GLU A 12 -11.57 0.59 14.08
CA GLU A 12 -12.48 -0.46 14.54
C GLU A 12 -13.46 -0.92 13.44
N GLN A 13 -13.95 -0.01 12.60
CA GLN A 13 -14.80 -0.35 11.46
C GLN A 13 -14.02 -1.17 10.40
N ILE A 14 -12.80 -0.75 10.07
CA ILE A 14 -11.91 -1.44 9.13
C ILE A 14 -11.64 -2.86 9.63
N ASN A 15 -11.28 -3.03 10.91
CA ASN A 15 -11.01 -4.36 11.50
C ASN A 15 -12.21 -5.31 11.51
N LYS A 16 -13.45 -4.81 11.38
CA LYS A 16 -14.64 -5.66 11.23
C LYS A 16 -14.82 -6.20 9.81
N ILE A 17 -14.27 -5.51 8.82
CA ILE A 17 -14.40 -5.83 7.40
C ILE A 17 -13.19 -6.64 6.93
N VAL A 18 -11.99 -6.28 7.41
CA VAL A 18 -10.74 -6.94 7.05
C VAL A 18 -10.72 -8.38 7.60
N PRO A 19 -10.41 -9.39 6.75
CA PRO A 19 -10.32 -10.78 7.18
C PRO A 19 -9.28 -11.01 8.28
N ARG A 20 -9.49 -12.07 9.07
CA ARG A 20 -8.49 -12.52 10.06
C ARG A 20 -7.20 -12.91 9.33
N GLY A 21 -6.06 -12.45 9.85
CA GLY A 21 -4.73 -12.72 9.28
C GLY A 21 -4.08 -11.51 8.60
N ILE A 22 -4.82 -10.42 8.41
CA ILE A 22 -4.29 -9.14 7.94
C ILE A 22 -4.27 -8.16 9.11
N THR A 23 -3.08 -7.65 9.43
CA THR A 23 -2.87 -6.74 10.56
C THR A 23 -2.91 -5.30 10.08
N ILE A 24 -3.79 -4.49 10.67
CA ILE A 24 -3.86 -3.04 10.45
C ILE A 24 -3.13 -2.35 11.60
N SER A 25 -1.91 -1.89 11.35
CA SER A 25 -1.07 -1.24 12.37
C SER A 25 -1.64 0.12 12.74
N ASP A 26 -2.09 0.91 11.75
CA ASP A 26 -2.59 2.25 11.95
C ASP A 26 -3.51 2.77 10.84
N VAL A 27 -4.20 3.86 11.15
CA VAL A 27 -5.11 4.54 10.23
C VAL A 27 -4.99 6.05 10.43
N GLU A 28 -4.64 6.76 9.36
CA GLU A 28 -4.42 8.20 9.39
C GLU A 28 -5.14 8.94 8.25
N PHE A 29 -5.33 10.25 8.42
CA PHE A 29 -5.76 11.12 7.34
C PHE A 29 -4.54 11.86 6.78
N GLU A 30 -4.19 11.55 5.53
CA GLU A 30 -3.15 12.26 4.79
C GLU A 30 -3.79 13.03 3.64
N GLY A 31 -3.90 14.35 3.83
CA GLY A 31 -4.61 15.22 2.89
C GLY A 31 -6.08 14.77 2.69
N PRO A 32 -6.51 14.45 1.46
CA PRO A 32 -7.87 13.99 1.18
C PRO A 32 -8.07 12.47 1.37
N GLU A 33 -7.02 11.72 1.69
CA GLU A 33 -7.01 10.26 1.72
C GLU A 33 -7.06 9.72 3.16
N LEU A 34 -7.72 8.57 3.32
CA LEU A 34 -7.63 7.73 4.51
C LEU A 34 -6.57 6.67 4.24
N VAL A 35 -5.41 6.81 4.87
CA VAL A 35 -4.28 5.89 4.72
C VAL A 35 -4.41 4.79 5.75
N ILE A 36 -4.35 3.54 5.29
CA ILE A 36 -4.39 2.34 6.11
C ILE A 36 -3.01 1.71 6.07
N TYR A 37 -2.35 1.68 7.22
CA TYR A 37 -1.04 1.07 7.36
C TYR A 37 -1.17 -0.41 7.74
N THR A 38 -0.45 -1.30 7.06
CA THR A 38 -0.51 -2.75 7.28
C THR A 38 0.87 -3.39 7.26
N ASP A 39 1.05 -4.39 8.13
CA ASP A 39 2.24 -5.26 8.14
C ASP A 39 2.13 -6.40 7.10
N ASP A 40 0.93 -6.58 6.53
CA ASP A 40 0.58 -7.67 5.62
C ASP A 40 0.14 -7.15 4.22
N PRO A 41 0.92 -6.26 3.56
CA PRO A 41 0.49 -5.56 2.34
C PRO A 41 0.15 -6.51 1.19
N LYS A 42 0.91 -7.60 1.05
CA LYS A 42 0.66 -8.64 0.03
C LYS A 42 -0.68 -9.36 0.26
N GLN A 43 -0.92 -9.81 1.49
CA GLN A 43 -2.18 -10.47 1.84
C GLN A 43 -3.36 -9.52 1.63
N PHE A 44 -3.19 -8.23 1.94
CA PHE A 44 -4.19 -7.21 1.68
C PHE A 44 -4.49 -7.07 0.18
N ALA A 45 -3.46 -6.97 -0.66
CA ALA A 45 -3.60 -6.84 -2.11
C ALA A 45 -4.22 -8.08 -2.77
N ASP A 46 -3.93 -9.27 -2.25
CA ASP A 46 -4.48 -10.55 -2.74
C ASP A 46 -5.99 -10.71 -2.43
N GLN A 47 -6.54 -9.96 -1.46
CA GLN A 47 -7.98 -9.97 -1.18
C GLN A 47 -8.75 -9.22 -2.27
N ALA A 48 -9.30 -9.99 -3.21
CA ALA A 48 -10.19 -9.47 -4.24
C ALA A 48 -11.29 -8.60 -3.62
N ASP A 49 -11.45 -7.39 -4.16
CA ASP A 49 -12.47 -6.39 -3.80
C ASP A 49 -12.41 -5.79 -2.38
N LEU A 50 -11.47 -6.18 -1.51
CA LEU A 50 -11.40 -5.63 -0.14
C LEU A 50 -11.29 -4.10 -0.12
N ILE A 51 -10.39 -3.53 -0.93
CA ILE A 51 -10.24 -2.07 -1.06
C ILE A 51 -11.54 -1.42 -1.52
N LYS A 52 -12.25 -2.04 -2.47
CA LYS A 52 -13.52 -1.50 -3.01
C LYS A 52 -14.62 -1.53 -1.95
N ILE A 53 -14.71 -2.61 -1.18
CA ILE A 53 -15.69 -2.75 -0.08
C ILE A 53 -15.44 -1.67 0.97
N LEU A 54 -14.19 -1.54 1.43
CA LEU A 54 -13.82 -0.51 2.40
C LEU A 54 -14.13 0.90 1.87
N ALA A 55 -13.78 1.21 0.62
CA ALA A 55 -14.03 2.52 0.03
C ALA A 55 -15.53 2.83 -0.05
N ARG A 56 -16.35 1.84 -0.44
CA ARG A 56 -17.81 1.96 -0.52
C ARG A 56 -18.45 2.17 0.85
N ASP A 57 -18.06 1.36 1.83
CA ASP A 57 -18.70 1.33 3.15
C ASP A 57 -18.28 2.55 3.99
N LEU A 58 -17.00 2.96 3.91
CA LEU A 58 -16.49 4.13 4.61
C LEU A 58 -16.77 5.44 3.86
N ARG A 59 -17.07 5.38 2.55
CA ARG A 59 -17.25 6.54 1.65
C ARG A 59 -16.05 7.51 1.71
N LYS A 60 -14.86 6.94 1.68
CA LYS A 60 -13.57 7.65 1.70
C LYS A 60 -12.68 7.17 0.56
N ARG A 61 -11.75 8.03 0.15
CA ARG A 61 -10.64 7.64 -0.72
C ARG A 61 -9.61 6.92 0.15
N ILE A 62 -9.41 5.63 -0.10
CA ILE A 62 -8.56 4.76 0.73
C ILE A 62 -7.28 4.46 -0.02
N VAL A 63 -6.16 4.59 0.69
CA VAL A 63 -4.84 4.14 0.24
C VAL A 63 -4.31 3.17 1.28
N VAL A 64 -3.67 2.10 0.83
CA VAL A 64 -3.09 1.09 1.71
C VAL A 64 -1.58 1.15 1.56
N ARG A 65 -0.86 1.28 2.67
CA ARG A 65 0.60 1.38 2.67
C ARG A 65 1.23 0.29 3.56
N PRO A 66 2.39 -0.25 3.17
CA PRO A 66 3.18 -1.11 4.05
C PRO A 66 3.82 -0.30 5.19
N ASN A 67 3.96 -0.87 6.38
CA ASN A 67 4.79 -0.25 7.44
C ASN A 67 6.29 -0.52 7.26
N ILE A 68 6.61 -1.66 6.66
CA ILE A 68 7.98 -2.15 6.56
C ILE A 68 8.40 -2.01 5.10
N LEU A 69 9.39 -1.15 4.87
CA LEU A 69 10.03 -0.96 3.58
C LEU A 69 11.42 -1.58 3.61
N GLU A 70 11.82 -2.23 2.52
CA GLU A 70 13.19 -2.69 2.33
C GLU A 70 14.10 -1.50 1.99
N ASP A 71 15.41 -1.66 2.21
CA ASP A 71 16.39 -0.68 1.77
C ASP A 71 16.31 -0.45 0.24
N PRO A 72 16.30 0.80 -0.27
CA PRO A 72 16.15 1.07 -1.69
C PRO A 72 17.19 0.39 -2.58
N GLU A 73 18.45 0.26 -2.13
CA GLU A 73 19.49 -0.40 -2.92
C GLU A 73 19.22 -1.90 -3.04
N ARG A 74 18.79 -2.54 -1.95
CA ARG A 74 18.40 -3.96 -1.94
C ARG A 74 17.15 -4.20 -2.76
N ALA A 75 16.12 -3.38 -2.57
CA ALA A 75 14.89 -3.44 -3.34
C ALA A 75 15.16 -3.30 -4.85
N ALA A 76 16.06 -2.38 -5.25
CA ALA A 76 16.46 -2.22 -6.65
C ALA A 76 17.10 -3.48 -7.23
N VAL A 77 17.93 -4.19 -6.46
CA VAL A 77 18.53 -5.46 -6.88
C VAL A 77 17.45 -6.54 -7.04
N GLU A 78 16.53 -6.65 -6.09
CA GLU A 78 15.44 -7.63 -6.15
C GLU A 78 14.47 -7.36 -7.32
N ILE A 79 14.11 -6.09 -7.55
CA ILE A 79 13.27 -5.68 -8.69
C ILE A 79 13.92 -6.09 -10.01
N ARG A 80 15.21 -5.77 -10.20
CA ARG A 80 15.94 -6.12 -11.43
C ARG A 80 16.12 -7.64 -11.61
N ALA A 81 16.07 -8.42 -10.54
CA ALA A 81 16.14 -9.89 -10.63
C ALA A 81 14.79 -10.53 -11.02
N VAL A 82 13.67 -9.89 -10.67
CA VAL A 82 12.32 -10.38 -10.99
C VAL A 82 11.87 -9.92 -12.38
N VAL A 83 12.16 -8.67 -12.73
CA VAL A 83 11.75 -8.08 -14.02
C VAL A 83 12.65 -8.60 -15.14
N PRO A 84 12.09 -9.09 -16.26
CA PRO A 84 12.87 -9.56 -17.39
C PRO A 84 13.82 -8.49 -17.96
N ASP A 85 15.05 -8.87 -18.31
CA ASP A 85 16.05 -7.96 -18.91
C ASP A 85 15.53 -7.20 -20.15
N ASN A 86 14.63 -7.84 -20.92
CA ASN A 86 14.05 -7.26 -22.12
C ASN A 86 13.02 -6.14 -21.86
N ALA A 87 12.65 -5.90 -20.59
CA ALA A 87 11.83 -4.77 -20.17
C ALA A 87 12.55 -3.43 -20.38
N GLY A 88 13.88 -3.44 -20.31
CA GLY A 88 14.71 -2.25 -20.47
C GLY A 88 14.44 -1.21 -19.39
N ILE A 89 14.59 -1.57 -18.10
CA ILE A 89 14.46 -0.62 -16.98
C ILE A 89 15.53 0.47 -17.12
N SER A 90 15.10 1.72 -17.32
CA SER A 90 15.98 2.89 -17.38
C SER A 90 16.29 3.44 -15.99
N ASP A 91 15.27 3.58 -15.13
CA ASP A 91 15.42 4.19 -13.81
C ASP A 91 14.43 3.65 -12.77
N LEU A 92 14.77 3.84 -11.49
CA LEU A 92 13.97 3.47 -10.33
C LEU A 92 13.95 4.63 -9.33
N PHE A 93 12.78 5.20 -9.05
CA PHE A 93 12.60 6.25 -8.06
C PHE A 93 11.79 5.74 -6.88
N PHE A 94 12.39 5.72 -5.70
CA PHE A 94 11.73 5.31 -4.46
C PHE A 94 11.19 6.54 -3.72
N ASP A 95 9.89 6.53 -3.43
CA ASP A 95 9.23 7.55 -2.62
C ASP A 95 9.06 7.03 -1.19
N PRO A 96 9.84 7.53 -0.21
CA PRO A 96 9.77 7.08 1.16
C PRO A 96 8.52 7.56 1.90
N GLU A 97 7.81 8.58 1.41
CA GLU A 97 6.60 9.10 2.06
C GLU A 97 5.41 8.19 1.75
N THR A 98 5.32 7.71 0.51
CA THR A 98 4.22 6.84 0.06
C THR A 98 4.56 5.35 0.14
N GLY A 99 5.85 5.00 0.22
CA GLY A 99 6.31 3.61 0.16
C GLY A 99 6.19 3.01 -1.24
N GLU A 100 6.17 3.85 -2.28
CA GLU A 100 6.03 3.47 -3.67
C GLU A 100 7.38 3.50 -4.41
N VAL A 101 7.49 2.69 -5.45
CA VAL A 101 8.60 2.75 -6.40
C VAL A 101 8.05 3.03 -7.80
N LEU A 102 8.53 4.10 -8.42
CA LEU A 102 8.27 4.40 -9.82
C LEU A 102 9.36 3.73 -10.68
N ILE A 103 8.92 2.81 -11.53
CA ILE A 103 9.80 2.05 -12.44
C ILE A 103 9.64 2.63 -13.86
N GLU A 104 10.72 3.17 -14.40
CA GLU A 104 10.77 3.57 -15.81
C GLU A 104 11.37 2.43 -16.65
N ALA A 105 10.64 2.03 -17.69
CA ALA A 105 11.05 0.93 -18.57
C ALA A 105 10.64 1.19 -20.02
N GLU A 106 11.46 0.75 -20.97
CA GLU A 106 11.13 0.80 -22.40
C GLU A 106 9.87 0.00 -22.74
N LYS A 107 9.65 -1.12 -22.05
CA LYS A 107 8.50 -2.00 -22.22
C LYS A 107 7.80 -2.24 -20.87
N PRO A 108 6.94 -1.30 -20.41
CA PRO A 108 6.29 -1.41 -19.10
C PRO A 108 5.32 -2.59 -18.99
N GLY A 109 4.80 -3.13 -20.10
CA GLY A 109 3.86 -4.25 -20.07
C GLY A 109 4.47 -5.61 -19.70
N VAL A 110 5.79 -5.70 -19.53
CA VAL A 110 6.50 -6.90 -19.09
C VAL A 110 7.15 -6.74 -17.70
N VAL A 111 6.92 -5.58 -17.06
CA VAL A 111 7.35 -5.28 -15.69
C VAL A 111 6.33 -5.83 -14.69
#